data_AF-A0A921B3M6-F1
#
_entry.id   AF-A0A921B3M6-F1
#
_cell.length_a   1.000
_cell.length_b   1.000
_cell.length_c   1.000
_cell.angle_alpha   90.00
_cell.angle_beta   90.00
_cell.angle_gamma   90.00
#
_symmetry.space_group_name_H-M   'P 1'
#
loop_
_entity.id
_entity.type
_entity.pdbx_description
1 polymer ?
#
loop_
_entity_poly.entity_id
_entity_poly.type
_entity_poly.pdbx_seq_one_letter_code
_entity_poly.pdbx_strand_id
1 'polypeptide(L)'
;MDKAAKQTRTHARTAAILSIIPGLGQFYNKQIFKGIAFLVIAFLYITGFWNLFNMGFWGLFTLGTEVPRDNSIFLLAEGLIAVLILGIGLMFYWLNINDAYKNGEKIDNGLQPTKFSTGIKETFAKDYPYLLISPGLLLLIFTVIFPILFSFALAFTNYDLYHTAPAHLANWVGFNTFKQIFTVDIWRSTFFDVLGWTVIWTIVASTLSVAIGIFMAIVVHQKDLKFKRLWRTILV
;
A
#
# COMPACT_ATOMS: atom_id res chain seq x y z
N MET A 1 37.13 19.88 -33.22
CA MET A 1 36.98 18.44 -33.52
C MET A 1 36.98 17.72 -32.19
N ASP A 2 35.83 17.29 -31.68
CA ASP A 2 35.78 16.23 -30.66
C ASP A 2 34.46 15.51 -30.78
N LYS A 3 34.51 14.36 -31.46
CA LYS A 3 33.40 13.43 -31.56
C LYS A 3 33.31 12.74 -30.20
N ALA A 4 32.40 13.20 -29.34
CA ALA A 4 31.89 12.41 -28.23
C ALA A 4 31.40 11.07 -28.80
N ALA A 5 32.23 10.05 -28.68
CA ALA A 5 31.95 8.71 -29.15
C ALA A 5 30.67 8.25 -28.44
N LYS A 6 29.65 7.98 -29.24
CA LYS A 6 28.38 7.40 -28.84
C LYS A 6 28.66 5.96 -28.40
N GLN A 7 29.21 5.78 -27.20
CA GLN A 7 29.51 4.49 -26.60
C GLN A 7 28.18 3.73 -26.52
N THR A 8 28.09 2.63 -27.27
CA THR A 8 26.84 1.92 -27.51
C THR A 8 26.32 1.36 -26.18
N ARG A 9 25.10 1.74 -25.76
CA ARG A 9 24.39 1.26 -24.54
C ARG A 9 24.01 -0.23 -24.59
N THR A 10 24.86 -1.06 -25.16
CA THR A 10 24.60 -2.48 -25.46
C THR A 10 24.73 -3.30 -24.17
N HIS A 11 25.68 -3.00 -23.29
CA HIS A 11 25.86 -3.75 -22.05
C HIS A 11 24.72 -3.47 -21.06
N ALA A 12 24.33 -2.20 -20.88
CA ALA A 12 23.23 -1.83 -19.98
C ALA A 12 21.90 -2.51 -20.34
N ARG A 13 21.56 -2.54 -21.63
CA ARG A 13 20.36 -3.22 -22.13
C ARG A 13 20.44 -4.73 -21.96
N THR A 14 21.60 -5.33 -22.23
CA THR A 14 21.81 -6.77 -22.06
C THR A 14 21.72 -7.16 -20.58
N ALA A 15 22.28 -6.37 -19.67
CA ALA A 15 22.17 -6.57 -18.23
C ALA A 15 20.71 -6.49 -17.75
N ALA A 16 19.93 -5.54 -18.26
CA ALA A 16 18.51 -5.42 -17.93
C ALA A 16 17.69 -6.62 -18.42
N ILE A 17 17.93 -7.09 -19.65
CA ILE A 17 17.25 -8.27 -20.22
C ILE A 17 17.62 -9.53 -19.43
N LEU A 18 18.90 -9.72 -19.09
CA LEU A 18 19.31 -10.85 -18.27
C LEU A 18 18.67 -10.82 -16.87
N SER A 19 18.38 -9.63 -16.34
CA SER A 19 17.72 -9.46 -15.03
C SER A 19 16.25 -9.85 -14.99
N ILE A 20 15.67 -10.32 -16.10
CA ILE A 20 14.34 -10.95 -16.08
C ILE A 20 14.31 -12.10 -15.08
N ILE A 21 15.42 -12.83 -14.94
CA ILE A 21 15.64 -13.71 -13.80
C ILE A 21 16.41 -12.90 -12.76
N PRO A 22 15.82 -12.61 -11.57
CA PRO A 22 16.50 -11.84 -10.54
C PRO A 22 17.90 -12.39 -10.22
N GLY A 23 18.89 -11.50 -10.22
CA GLY A 23 20.30 -11.83 -9.96
C GLY A 23 21.17 -12.07 -11.20
N LEU A 24 20.62 -12.46 -12.35
CA LEU A 24 21.43 -12.79 -13.54
C LEU A 24 22.09 -11.55 -14.19
N GLY A 25 21.43 -10.39 -14.23
CA GLY A 25 22.07 -9.18 -14.75
C GLY A 25 23.17 -8.64 -13.82
N GLN A 26 23.06 -8.88 -12.52
CA GLN A 26 24.13 -8.56 -11.57
C GLN A 26 25.33 -9.50 -11.74
N PHE A 27 25.11 -10.77 -12.06
CA PHE A 27 26.19 -11.67 -12.47
C PHE A 27 26.88 -11.19 -13.75
N TYR A 28 26.11 -10.75 -14.74
CA TYR A 28 26.65 -10.18 -15.98
C TYR A 28 27.50 -8.93 -15.72
N ASN A 29 27.09 -8.08 -14.77
CA ASN A 29 27.88 -6.93 -14.30
C ASN A 29 29.05 -7.31 -13.35
N LYS A 30 29.36 -8.59 -13.20
CA LYS A 30 30.42 -9.14 -12.31
C LYS A 30 30.20 -8.86 -10.81
N GLN A 31 28.96 -8.64 -10.38
CA GLN A 31 28.57 -8.42 -8.98
C GLN A 31 28.01 -9.70 -8.35
N ILE A 32 28.88 -10.69 -8.11
CA ILE A 32 28.48 -12.04 -7.68
C ILE A 32 27.65 -12.04 -6.39
N PHE A 33 28.08 -11.31 -5.35
CA PHE A 33 27.35 -11.25 -4.08
C PHE A 33 25.94 -10.67 -4.22
N LYS A 34 25.76 -9.59 -4.99
CA LYS A 34 24.43 -9.02 -5.26
C LYS A 34 23.56 -9.98 -6.06
N GLY A 35 24.13 -10.62 -7.08
CA GLY A 35 23.42 -11.61 -7.89
C GLY A 35 22.87 -12.76 -7.06
N ILE A 36 23.70 -13.32 -6.17
CA ILE A 36 23.27 -14.38 -5.24
C ILE A 36 22.16 -13.88 -4.32
N ALA A 37 22.32 -12.68 -3.73
CA ALA A 37 21.32 -12.12 -2.83
C ALA A 37 19.94 -11.92 -3.51
N PHE A 38 19.92 -11.32 -4.70
CA PHE A 38 18.68 -11.13 -5.48
C PHE A 38 18.02 -12.46 -5.85
N LEU A 39 18.81 -13.46 -6.25
CA LEU A 39 18.32 -14.79 -6.61
C LEU A 39 17.72 -15.50 -5.40
N VAL A 40 18.42 -15.50 -4.26
CA VAL A 40 17.93 -16.12 -3.01
C VAL A 40 16.65 -15.43 -2.52
N ILE A 41 16.60 -14.10 -2.51
CA ILE A 41 15.41 -13.36 -2.10
C ILE A 41 14.23 -13.69 -3.03
N ALA A 42 14.44 -13.71 -4.35
CA ALA A 42 13.40 -14.06 -5.30
C ALA A 42 12.90 -15.50 -5.11
N PHE A 43 13.82 -16.45 -4.87
CA PHE A 43 13.48 -17.84 -4.60
C PHE A 43 12.65 -17.99 -3.32
N LEU A 44 13.10 -17.37 -2.22
CA LEU A 44 12.37 -17.37 -0.94
C LEU A 44 11.00 -16.70 -1.04
N TYR A 45 10.91 -15.62 -1.81
CA TYR A 45 9.65 -14.93 -2.05
C TYR A 45 8.66 -15.82 -2.81
N ILE A 46 9.07 -16.42 -3.93
CA ILE A 46 8.19 -17.28 -4.72
C ILE A 46 7.75 -18.51 -3.92
N THR A 47 8.68 -19.18 -3.24
CA THR A 47 8.38 -20.39 -2.48
C THR A 47 7.59 -20.10 -1.20
N GLY A 48 7.95 -19.05 -0.46
CA GLY A 48 7.29 -18.66 0.79
C GLY A 48 5.85 -18.19 0.59
N PHE A 49 5.57 -17.49 -0.52
CA PHE A 49 4.22 -16.98 -0.82
C PHE A 49 3.44 -17.83 -1.82
N TRP A 50 3.96 -18.98 -2.26
CA TRP A 50 3.31 -19.83 -3.26
C TRP A 50 1.88 -20.20 -2.88
N ASN A 51 1.69 -20.70 -1.65
CA ASN A 51 0.38 -21.10 -1.15
C ASN A 51 -0.58 -19.92 -1.04
N LEU A 52 -0.08 -18.76 -0.59
CA LEU A 52 -0.86 -17.54 -0.49
C LEU A 52 -1.31 -17.04 -1.87
N PHE A 53 -0.45 -17.07 -2.88
CA PHE A 53 -0.85 -16.66 -4.23
C PHE A 53 -1.86 -17.63 -4.83
N ASN A 54 -1.64 -18.94 -4.67
CA ASN A 54 -2.55 -19.94 -5.22
C ASN A 54 -3.95 -19.84 -4.58
N MET A 55 -4.02 -19.91 -3.24
CA MET A 55 -5.28 -19.85 -2.52
C MET A 55 -5.90 -18.45 -2.53
N GLY A 56 -5.08 -17.41 -2.34
CA GLY A 56 -5.53 -16.02 -2.29
C GLY A 56 -6.10 -15.55 -3.62
N PHE A 57 -5.43 -15.78 -4.75
CA PHE A 57 -6.01 -15.37 -6.04
C PHE A 57 -7.25 -16.18 -6.38
N TRP A 58 -7.24 -17.50 -6.12
CA TRP A 58 -8.45 -18.31 -6.31
C TRP A 58 -9.59 -17.79 -5.45
N GLY A 59 -9.36 -17.58 -4.16
CA GLY A 59 -10.31 -17.09 -3.18
C GLY A 59 -10.84 -15.68 -3.44
N LEU A 60 -10.01 -14.80 -4.02
CA LEU A 60 -10.43 -13.47 -4.44
C LEU A 60 -11.52 -13.53 -5.52
N PHE A 61 -11.44 -14.48 -6.45
CA PHE A 61 -12.43 -14.60 -7.53
C PHE A 61 -13.62 -15.48 -7.15
N THR A 62 -13.39 -16.56 -6.41
CA THR A 62 -14.45 -17.54 -6.11
C THR A 62 -15.19 -17.27 -4.82
N LEU A 63 -14.55 -16.63 -3.82
CA LEU A 63 -15.02 -16.54 -2.45
C LEU A 63 -15.31 -17.90 -1.79
N GLY A 64 -14.73 -18.98 -2.33
CA GLY A 64 -14.94 -20.36 -1.90
C GLY A 64 -15.98 -21.11 -2.74
N THR A 65 -15.92 -22.44 -2.71
CA THR A 65 -16.86 -23.30 -3.45
C THR A 65 -17.44 -24.41 -2.60
N GLU A 66 -16.79 -24.80 -1.50
CA GLU A 66 -17.20 -25.94 -0.68
C GLU A 66 -17.36 -25.54 0.79
N VAL A 67 -18.60 -25.65 1.29
CA VAL A 67 -18.89 -25.56 2.73
C VAL A 67 -18.73 -26.93 3.40
N PRO A 68 -18.24 -27.01 4.65
CA PRO A 68 -17.81 -25.93 5.53
C PRO A 68 -16.30 -25.63 5.46
N ARG A 69 -15.58 -26.24 4.51
CA ARG A 69 -14.12 -26.12 4.38
C ARG A 69 -13.70 -24.68 4.12
N ASP A 70 -14.39 -24.03 3.20
CA ASP A 70 -14.03 -22.70 2.72
C ASP A 70 -14.72 -21.62 3.56
N ASN A 71 -14.03 -20.49 3.72
CA ASN A 71 -14.61 -19.31 4.35
C ASN A 71 -14.34 -18.07 3.50
N SER A 72 -15.40 -17.54 2.89
CA SER A 72 -15.33 -16.40 1.96
C SER A 72 -14.61 -15.18 2.52
N ILE A 73 -14.75 -14.92 3.83
CA ILE A 73 -14.14 -13.76 4.49
C ILE A 73 -12.62 -13.92 4.55
N PHE A 74 -12.15 -15.11 4.96
CA PHE A 74 -10.72 -15.41 5.00
C PHE A 74 -10.13 -15.47 3.60
N LEU A 75 -10.82 -16.08 2.64
CA LEU A 75 -10.39 -16.14 1.25
C LEU A 75 -10.29 -14.75 0.60
N LEU A 76 -11.23 -13.86 0.90
CA LEU A 76 -11.17 -12.46 0.47
C LEU A 76 -9.97 -11.73 1.10
N ALA A 77 -9.73 -11.92 2.40
CA ALA A 77 -8.60 -11.35 3.11
C ALA A 77 -7.26 -11.85 2.54
N GLU A 78 -7.11 -13.16 2.38
CA GLU A 78 -5.92 -13.79 1.77
C GLU A 78 -5.71 -13.30 0.35
N GLY A 79 -6.76 -13.16 -0.44
CA GLY A 79 -6.70 -12.62 -1.80
C GLY A 79 -6.22 -11.17 -1.86
N LEU A 80 -6.70 -10.31 -0.96
CA LEU A 80 -6.22 -8.93 -0.88
C LEU A 80 -4.78 -8.83 -0.39
N ILE A 81 -4.40 -9.65 0.59
CA ILE A 81 -3.00 -9.76 1.04
C ILE A 81 -2.11 -10.25 -0.12
N ALA A 82 -2.57 -11.22 -0.90
CA ALA A 82 -1.87 -11.70 -2.09
C ALA A 82 -1.66 -10.58 -3.13
N VAL A 83 -2.67 -9.75 -3.40
CA VAL A 83 -2.53 -8.59 -4.31
C VAL A 83 -1.52 -7.57 -3.77
N LEU A 84 -1.55 -7.25 -2.48
CA LEU A 84 -0.61 -6.32 -1.85
C LEU A 84 0.83 -6.85 -1.90
N ILE A 85 1.02 -8.12 -1.54
CA ILE A 85 2.33 -8.78 -1.58
C ILE A 85 2.84 -8.86 -3.02
N LEU A 86 1.99 -9.19 -3.99
CA LEU A 86 2.34 -9.14 -5.41
C LEU A 86 2.87 -7.76 -5.81
N GLY A 87 2.22 -6.68 -5.38
CA GLY A 87 2.70 -5.31 -5.61
C GLY A 87 4.10 -5.06 -5.04
N ILE A 88 4.37 -5.52 -3.82
CA ILE A 88 5.70 -5.43 -3.18
C ILE A 88 6.73 -6.25 -3.97
N GLY A 89 6.38 -7.46 -4.41
CA GLY A 89 7.24 -8.30 -5.24
C GLY A 89 7.57 -7.66 -6.60
N LEU A 90 6.58 -7.05 -7.25
CA LEU A 90 6.78 -6.31 -8.50
C LEU A 90 7.67 -5.08 -8.31
N MET A 91 7.53 -4.37 -7.19
CA MET A 91 8.42 -3.27 -6.83
C MET A 91 9.87 -3.76 -6.66
N PHE A 92 10.07 -4.86 -5.94
CA PHE A 92 11.40 -5.48 -5.79
C PHE A 92 11.97 -5.95 -7.14
N TYR A 93 11.14 -6.56 -7.98
CA TYR A 93 11.52 -6.99 -9.33
C TYR A 93 11.96 -5.81 -10.21
N TRP A 94 11.23 -4.69 -10.16
CA TRP A 94 11.59 -3.46 -10.83
C TRP A 94 12.92 -2.88 -10.32
N LEU A 95 13.14 -2.87 -9.00
CA LEU A 95 14.41 -2.44 -8.39
C LEU A 95 15.59 -3.31 -8.85
N ASN A 96 15.40 -4.62 -8.94
CA ASN A 96 16.40 -5.56 -9.47
C ASN A 96 16.81 -5.21 -10.91
N ILE A 97 15.86 -5.00 -11.82
CA ILE A 97 16.16 -4.64 -13.22
C ILE A 97 16.83 -3.26 -13.29
N ASN A 98 16.35 -2.29 -12.52
CA ASN A 98 16.89 -0.93 -12.50
C ASN A 98 18.33 -0.88 -11.96
N ASP A 99 18.66 -1.67 -10.92
CA ASP A 99 20.03 -1.80 -10.41
C ASP A 99 20.97 -2.40 -11.45
N ALA A 100 20.55 -3.47 -12.14
CA ALA A 100 21.35 -4.09 -13.18
C ALA A 100 21.57 -3.16 -14.39
N TYR A 101 20.53 -2.42 -14.81
CA TYR A 101 20.65 -1.43 -15.89
C TYR A 101 21.61 -0.31 -15.52
N LYS A 102 21.47 0.29 -14.33
CA LYS A 102 22.33 1.41 -13.87
C LYS A 102 23.79 0.99 -13.71
N ASN A 103 24.05 -0.21 -13.20
CA ASN A 103 25.42 -0.72 -13.11
C ASN A 103 25.99 -1.07 -14.50
N GLY A 104 25.17 -1.56 -15.43
CA GLY A 104 25.57 -1.78 -16.82
C GLY A 104 25.90 -0.48 -17.56
N GLU A 105 25.14 0.59 -17.31
CA GLU A 105 25.42 1.93 -17.88
C GLU A 105 26.74 2.52 -17.35
N LYS A 106 27.08 2.28 -16.09
CA LYS A 106 28.41 2.66 -15.54
C LYS A 106 29.53 1.94 -16.29
N ILE A 107 29.39 0.65 -16.55
CA ILE A 107 30.37 -0.15 -17.31
C ILE A 107 30.48 0.36 -18.75
N ASP A 108 29.35 0.66 -19.41
CA ASP A 108 29.33 1.23 -20.77
C ASP A 108 30.10 2.56 -20.84
N ASN A 109 30.06 3.37 -19.78
CA ASN A 109 30.79 4.64 -19.67
C ASN A 109 32.26 4.47 -19.22
N GLY A 110 32.78 3.24 -19.16
CA GLY A 110 34.15 2.94 -18.72
C GLY A 110 34.38 3.06 -17.20
N LEU A 111 33.32 3.23 -16.41
CA LEU A 111 33.40 3.26 -14.95
C LEU A 111 33.36 1.84 -14.38
N GLN A 112 34.05 1.62 -13.26
CA GLN A 112 33.97 0.32 -12.59
C GLN A 112 32.60 0.10 -11.93
N PRO A 113 32.07 -1.13 -11.95
CA PRO A 113 30.84 -1.46 -11.25
C PRO A 113 31.01 -1.21 -9.74
N THR A 114 29.95 -0.72 -9.11
CA THR A 114 29.96 -0.46 -7.66
C THR A 114 30.27 -1.75 -6.90
N LYS A 115 31.32 -1.75 -6.07
CA LYS A 115 31.59 -2.87 -5.15
C LYS A 115 30.44 -2.96 -4.13
N PHE A 116 30.13 -4.18 -3.67
CA PHE A 116 29.02 -4.43 -2.74
C PHE A 116 29.09 -3.57 -1.47
N SER A 117 30.26 -3.48 -0.83
CA SER A 117 30.47 -2.71 0.41
C SER A 117 30.34 -1.20 0.22
N THR A 118 30.86 -0.67 -0.90
CA THR A 118 30.72 0.75 -1.25
C THR A 118 29.28 1.06 -1.64
N GLY A 119 28.61 0.15 -2.35
CA GLY A 119 27.21 0.28 -2.74
C GLY A 119 26.26 0.38 -1.56
N ILE A 120 26.45 -0.41 -0.50
CA ILE A 120 25.65 -0.28 0.73
C ILE A 120 25.83 1.12 1.33
N LYS A 121 27.07 1.62 1.46
CA LYS A 121 27.33 2.96 2.01
C LYS A 121 26.76 4.07 1.14
N GLU A 122 26.89 3.98 -0.18
CA GLU A 122 26.36 4.96 -1.13
C GLU A 122 24.82 4.97 -1.13
N THR A 123 24.17 3.80 -1.14
CA THR A 123 22.72 3.68 -1.04
C THR A 123 22.23 4.16 0.32
N PHE A 124 22.92 3.82 1.41
CA PHE A 124 22.57 4.33 2.74
C PHE A 124 22.72 5.84 2.84
N ALA A 125 23.69 6.47 2.14
CA ALA A 125 23.87 7.91 2.17
C ALA A 125 22.87 8.65 1.26
N LYS A 126 22.56 8.08 0.10
CA LYS A 126 21.68 8.71 -0.91
C LYS A 126 20.20 8.47 -0.63
N ASP A 127 19.85 7.25 -0.22
CA ASP A 127 18.48 6.79 -0.04
C ASP A 127 18.11 6.60 1.44
N TYR A 128 18.93 7.14 2.37
CA TYR A 128 18.72 7.11 3.82
C TYR A 128 17.27 7.44 4.23
N PRO A 129 16.67 8.54 3.73
CA PRO A 129 15.34 8.94 4.20
C PRO A 129 14.27 7.90 3.82
N TYR A 130 14.38 7.30 2.64
CA TYR A 130 13.43 6.29 2.18
C TYR A 130 13.58 4.98 2.93
N LEU A 131 14.81 4.57 3.27
CA LEU A 131 15.06 3.38 4.08
C LEU A 131 14.47 3.52 5.49
N LEU A 132 14.61 4.69 6.12
CA LEU A 132 14.02 4.97 7.44
C LEU A 132 12.49 4.91 7.44
N ILE A 133 11.86 5.39 6.36
CA ILE A 133 10.40 5.44 6.24
C ILE A 133 9.83 4.08 5.81
N SER A 134 10.62 3.22 5.16
CA SER A 134 10.17 1.94 4.59
C SER A 134 9.44 1.00 5.56
N PRO A 135 9.87 0.81 6.83
CA PRO A 135 9.13 -0.03 7.77
C PRO A 135 7.78 0.59 8.17
N GLY A 136 7.73 1.91 8.30
CA GLY A 136 6.49 2.64 8.57
C GLY A 136 5.50 2.55 7.42
N LEU A 137 5.97 2.63 6.16
CA LEU A 137 5.13 2.43 4.98
C LEU A 137 4.62 0.99 4.89
N LEU A 138 5.45 0.00 5.18
CA LEU A 138 5.03 -1.40 5.21
C LEU A 138 3.93 -1.61 6.25
N LEU A 139 4.10 -1.08 7.46
CA LEU A 139 3.05 -1.13 8.49
C LEU A 139 1.77 -0.44 8.02
N LEU A 140 1.87 0.77 7.46
CA LEU A 140 0.72 1.52 6.95
C LEU A 140 -0.07 0.72 5.90
N ILE A 141 0.62 0.00 5.01
CA ILE A 141 -0.03 -0.86 4.01
C ILE A 141 -0.92 -1.91 4.70
N PHE A 142 -0.43 -2.59 5.72
CA PHE A 142 -1.19 -3.66 6.39
C PHE A 142 -2.18 -3.16 7.45
N THR A 143 -1.93 -2.02 8.09
CA THR A 143 -2.80 -1.51 9.17
C THR A 143 -3.87 -0.54 8.69
N VAL A 144 -3.65 0.13 7.55
CA VAL A 144 -4.57 1.15 7.01
C VAL A 144 -5.09 0.75 5.64
N ILE A 145 -4.20 0.47 4.67
CA ILE A 145 -4.63 0.20 3.29
C ILE A 145 -5.39 -1.13 3.22
N PHE A 146 -4.88 -2.19 3.86
CA PHE A 146 -5.53 -3.50 3.84
C PHE A 146 -6.97 -3.47 4.40
N PRO A 147 -7.24 -2.95 5.61
CA PRO A 147 -8.62 -2.87 6.11
C PRO A 147 -9.55 -2.03 5.23
N ILE A 148 -9.05 -0.95 4.61
CA ILE A 148 -9.84 -0.13 3.68
C ILE A 148 -10.20 -0.95 2.44
N LEU A 149 -9.21 -1.62 1.81
CA LEU A 149 -9.46 -2.47 0.64
C LEU A 149 -10.41 -3.62 0.97
N PHE A 150 -10.25 -4.22 2.15
CA PHE A 150 -11.10 -5.30 2.62
C PHE A 150 -12.54 -4.84 2.84
N SER A 151 -12.74 -3.72 3.54
CA SER A 151 -14.08 -3.14 3.74
C SER A 151 -14.71 -2.69 2.43
N PHE A 152 -13.92 -2.16 1.51
CA PHE A 152 -14.38 -1.79 0.18
C PHE A 152 -14.83 -3.03 -0.61
N ALA A 153 -14.01 -4.09 -0.64
CA ALA A 153 -14.34 -5.33 -1.34
C ALA A 153 -15.61 -6.00 -0.78
N LEU A 154 -15.77 -6.03 0.55
CA LEU A 154 -16.98 -6.54 1.21
C LEU A 154 -18.25 -5.82 0.74
N ALA A 155 -18.19 -4.52 0.47
CA ALA A 155 -19.35 -3.77 -0.02
C ALA A 155 -19.88 -4.25 -1.39
N PHE A 156 -19.06 -4.96 -2.18
CA PHE A 156 -19.44 -5.59 -3.45
C PHE A 156 -19.86 -7.06 -3.31
N THR A 157 -19.97 -7.56 -2.08
CA THR A 157 -20.44 -8.91 -1.76
C THR A 157 -21.81 -8.86 -1.09
N ASN A 158 -22.52 -9.99 -1.04
CA ASN A 158 -23.75 -10.16 -0.26
C ASN A 158 -23.47 -10.57 1.20
N TYR A 159 -22.38 -10.08 1.79
CA TYR A 159 -22.00 -10.43 3.15
C TYR A 159 -23.04 -9.94 4.18
N ASP A 160 -23.77 -10.88 4.76
CA ASP A 160 -24.73 -10.67 5.84
C ASP A 160 -24.77 -11.88 6.78
N LEU A 161 -25.66 -11.85 7.78
CA LEU A 161 -25.83 -12.94 8.75
C LEU A 161 -26.23 -14.28 8.11
N TYR A 162 -26.82 -14.29 6.91
CA TYR A 162 -27.29 -15.48 6.21
C TYR A 162 -26.29 -16.00 5.17
N HIS A 163 -25.30 -15.19 4.76
CA HIS A 163 -24.28 -15.54 3.78
C HIS A 163 -22.89 -15.62 4.43
N THR A 164 -22.80 -16.34 5.54
CA THR A 164 -21.56 -16.54 6.31
C THR A 164 -21.25 -18.02 6.52
N ALA A 165 -19.95 -18.35 6.50
CA ALA A 165 -19.47 -19.67 6.83
C ALA A 165 -19.81 -19.99 8.31
N PRO A 166 -20.07 -21.27 8.67
CA PRO A 166 -19.82 -22.49 7.89
C PRO A 166 -20.99 -22.96 7.02
N ALA A 167 -22.16 -22.34 7.12
CA ALA A 167 -23.38 -22.80 6.43
C ALA A 167 -23.48 -22.31 4.99
N HIS A 168 -23.01 -21.08 4.73
CA HIS A 168 -23.09 -20.44 3.42
C HIS A 168 -21.79 -19.71 3.09
N LEU A 169 -21.62 -19.36 1.82
CA LEU A 169 -20.52 -18.55 1.33
C LEU A 169 -21.06 -17.22 0.80
N ALA A 170 -20.26 -16.17 0.96
CA ALA A 170 -20.53 -14.89 0.33
C ALA A 170 -20.17 -14.97 -1.16
N ASN A 171 -20.91 -14.23 -1.97
CA ASN A 171 -20.75 -14.13 -3.41
C ASN A 171 -20.56 -12.67 -3.83
N TRP A 172 -19.87 -12.47 -4.94
CA TRP A 172 -19.79 -11.17 -5.59
C TRP A 172 -21.15 -10.78 -6.17
N VAL A 173 -21.69 -9.65 -5.73
CA VAL A 173 -22.96 -9.09 -6.21
C VAL A 173 -22.77 -7.75 -6.94
N GLY A 174 -21.53 -7.28 -7.04
CA GLY A 174 -21.18 -6.05 -7.72
C GLY A 174 -21.90 -4.86 -7.09
N PHE A 175 -22.69 -4.15 -7.89
CA PHE A 175 -23.38 -2.93 -7.43
C PHE A 175 -24.77 -3.16 -6.81
N ASN A 176 -25.20 -4.42 -6.65
CA ASN A 176 -26.55 -4.70 -6.17
C ASN A 176 -26.77 -4.20 -4.72
N THR A 177 -25.78 -4.37 -3.84
CA THR A 177 -25.82 -3.85 -2.46
C THR A 177 -26.01 -2.33 -2.45
N PHE A 178 -25.31 -1.60 -3.32
CA PHE A 178 -25.46 -0.15 -3.44
C PHE A 178 -26.82 0.27 -3.98
N LYS A 179 -27.38 -0.48 -4.95
CA LYS A 179 -28.74 -0.22 -5.44
C LYS A 179 -29.78 -0.39 -4.34
N GLN A 180 -29.63 -1.43 -3.51
CA GLN A 180 -30.56 -1.71 -2.42
C GLN A 180 -30.68 -0.56 -1.42
N ILE A 181 -29.62 0.22 -1.19
CA ILE A 181 -29.67 1.44 -0.36
C ILE A 181 -30.73 2.42 -0.87
N PHE A 182 -30.95 2.50 -2.18
CA PHE A 182 -31.90 3.44 -2.79
C PHE A 182 -33.26 2.80 -3.14
N THR A 183 -33.33 1.48 -3.27
CA THR A 183 -34.57 0.79 -3.68
C THR A 183 -35.32 0.15 -2.53
N VAL A 184 -34.64 -0.20 -1.42
CA VAL A 184 -35.28 -0.77 -0.23
C VAL A 184 -35.71 0.37 0.68
N ASP A 185 -37.01 0.56 0.88
CA ASP A 185 -37.57 1.72 1.58
C ASP A 185 -36.96 1.95 2.97
N ILE A 186 -36.81 0.89 3.76
CA ILE A 186 -36.25 0.96 5.13
C ILE A 186 -34.78 1.39 5.10
N TRP A 187 -33.99 0.89 4.13
CA TRP A 187 -32.57 1.25 4.02
C TRP A 187 -32.40 2.66 3.50
N ARG A 188 -33.25 3.05 2.54
CA ARG A 188 -33.27 4.39 1.96
C ARG A 188 -33.61 5.45 3.01
N SER A 189 -34.70 5.27 3.76
CA SER A 189 -35.09 6.22 4.81
C SER A 189 -33.98 6.35 5.84
N THR A 190 -33.51 5.22 6.39
CA THR A 190 -32.44 5.19 7.39
C THR A 190 -31.16 5.87 6.89
N PHE A 191 -30.76 5.62 5.64
CA PHE A 191 -29.59 6.23 5.05
C PHE A 191 -29.71 7.76 4.98
N PHE A 192 -30.82 8.28 4.44
CA PHE A 192 -31.01 9.72 4.30
C PHE A 192 -31.26 10.42 5.65
N ASP A 193 -31.89 9.75 6.61
CA ASP A 193 -32.10 10.27 7.96
C ASP A 193 -30.76 10.45 8.69
N VAL A 194 -29.91 9.41 8.69
CA VAL A 194 -28.59 9.46 9.32
C VAL A 194 -27.66 10.43 8.57
N LEU A 195 -27.69 10.44 7.23
CA LEU A 195 -26.90 11.37 6.43
C LEU A 195 -27.31 12.82 6.71
N GLY A 196 -28.61 13.11 6.70
CA GLY A 196 -29.16 14.44 6.99
C GLY A 196 -28.77 14.90 8.39
N TRP A 197 -28.92 14.03 9.39
CA TRP A 197 -28.48 14.31 10.76
C TRP A 197 -26.98 14.63 10.81
N THR A 198 -26.15 13.82 10.15
CA THR A 198 -24.69 13.99 10.15
C THR A 198 -24.29 15.30 9.49
N VAL A 199 -24.90 15.67 8.37
CA VAL A 199 -24.61 16.92 7.66
C VAL A 199 -25.01 18.14 8.50
N ILE A 200 -26.25 18.15 9.01
CA ILE A 200 -26.75 19.26 9.84
C ILE A 200 -25.87 19.40 11.08
N TRP A 201 -25.60 18.29 11.78
CA TRP A 201 -24.76 18.28 12.96
C TRP A 201 -23.35 18.79 12.67
N THR A 202 -22.72 18.31 11.60
CA THR A 202 -21.35 18.70 11.25
C THR A 202 -21.25 20.19 10.96
N ILE A 203 -22.21 20.74 10.21
CA ILE A 203 -22.22 22.17 9.87
C ILE A 203 -22.44 23.00 11.14
N VAL A 204 -23.49 22.69 11.92
CA VAL A 204 -23.83 23.45 13.13
C VAL A 204 -22.70 23.36 14.16
N ALA A 205 -22.21 22.15 14.44
CA ALA A 205 -21.16 21.93 15.43
C ALA A 205 -19.85 22.62 15.02
N SER A 206 -19.42 22.50 13.76
CA SER A 206 -18.16 23.11 13.30
C SER A 206 -18.24 24.64 13.26
N THR A 207 -19.35 25.21 12.78
CA THR A 207 -19.54 26.66 12.78
C THR A 207 -19.58 27.20 14.20
N LEU A 208 -20.33 26.55 15.09
CA LEU A 208 -20.43 26.97 16.49
C LEU A 208 -19.09 26.82 17.21
N SER A 209 -18.36 25.72 17.01
CA SER A 209 -17.05 25.51 17.65
C SER A 209 -16.03 26.55 17.20
N VAL A 210 -16.02 26.91 15.92
CA VAL A 210 -15.16 27.99 15.41
C VAL A 210 -15.59 29.35 15.96
N ALA A 211 -16.89 29.67 15.95
CA ALA A 211 -17.40 30.93 16.46
C ALA A 211 -17.09 31.12 17.95
N ILE A 212 -17.35 30.09 18.76
CA ILE A 212 -17.03 30.09 20.20
C ILE A 212 -15.52 30.14 20.41
N GLY A 213 -14.73 29.38 19.66
CA GLY A 213 -13.28 29.39 19.77
C GLY A 213 -12.67 30.77 19.51
N ILE A 214 -13.15 31.46 18.46
CA ILE A 214 -12.74 32.84 18.14
C ILE A 214 -13.22 33.81 19.22
N PHE A 215 -14.48 33.71 19.64
CA PHE A 215 -15.03 34.57 20.70
C PHE A 215 -14.22 34.44 22.00
N MET A 216 -13.94 33.22 22.45
CA MET A 216 -13.13 32.95 23.63
C MET A 216 -11.70 33.47 23.47
N ALA A 217 -11.08 33.31 22.29
CA ALA A 217 -9.76 33.85 22.02
C ALA A 217 -9.73 35.38 22.16
N ILE A 218 -10.75 36.09 21.66
CA ILE A 218 -10.89 37.54 21.81
C ILE A 218 -11.02 37.92 23.30
N VAL A 219 -11.91 37.25 24.04
CA VAL A 219 -12.15 37.52 25.47
C VAL A 219 -10.85 37.34 26.28
N VAL A 220 -10.12 36.25 26.06
CA VAL A 220 -8.85 35.97 26.75
C VAL A 220 -7.74 36.96 26.37
N HIS A 221 -7.82 37.57 25.19
CA HIS A 221 -6.86 38.58 24.74
C HIS A 221 -7.08 39.96 25.37
N GLN A 222 -8.25 40.24 25.96
CA GLN A 222 -8.55 41.56 26.55
C GLN A 222 -7.59 41.92 27.71
N LYS A 223 -7.17 43.18 27.76
CA LYS A 223 -6.17 43.68 28.73
C LYS A 223 -6.66 43.68 30.18
N ASP A 224 -7.98 43.78 30.39
CA ASP A 224 -8.58 43.94 31.72
C ASP A 224 -9.12 42.65 32.35
N LEU A 225 -8.93 41.50 31.67
CA LEU A 225 -9.39 40.21 32.18
C LEU A 225 -8.60 39.82 33.44
N LYS A 226 -9.30 39.65 34.58
CA LYS A 226 -8.69 39.18 35.84
C LYS A 226 -8.45 37.66 35.77
N PHE A 227 -7.37 37.19 36.41
CA PHE A 227 -6.96 35.77 36.42
C PHE A 227 -6.63 35.15 35.04
N LYS A 228 -6.03 35.92 34.12
CA LYS A 228 -5.70 35.47 32.74
C LYS A 228 -4.98 34.13 32.64
N ARG A 229 -4.11 33.82 33.61
CA ARG A 229 -3.35 32.57 33.63
C ARG A 229 -4.27 31.35 33.78
N LEU A 230 -5.31 31.43 34.62
CA LEU A 230 -6.29 30.36 34.80
C LEU A 230 -7.15 30.16 33.54
N TRP A 231 -7.66 31.25 32.96
CA TRP A 231 -8.47 31.19 31.74
C TRP A 231 -7.69 30.63 30.54
N ARG A 232 -6.39 30.94 30.42
CA ARG A 232 -5.54 30.35 29.36
C ARG A 232 -5.29 28.85 29.57
N THR A 233 -5.23 28.36 30.79
CA THR A 233 -5.01 26.93 31.08
C THR A 233 -6.27 26.08 30.90
N ILE A 234 -7.47 26.66 31.06
CA ILE A 234 -8.74 25.94 30.86
C ILE A 234 -9.10 25.83 29.37
N LEU A 235 -8.65 26.78 28.54
CA LEU A 235 -9.05 26.92 27.14
C LEU A 235 -8.03 26.39 26.11
N VAL A 236 -6.81 26.07 26.55
CA VAL A 236 -5.73 25.45 25.76
C VAL A 236 -5.58 24.00 26.21
#